data_AF-A0A352T767-F1
#
_entry.id   AF-A0A352T767-F1
#
_cell.length_a   1.000
_cell.length_b   1.000
_cell.length_c   1.000
_cell.angle_alpha   90.00
_cell.angle_beta   90.00
_cell.angle_gamma   90.00
#
_symmetry.space_group_name_H-M   'P 1'
#
loop_
_entity.id
_entity.type
_entity.pdbx_description
1 polymer ?
#
loop_
_entity_poly.entity_id
_entity_poly.type
_entity_poly.pdbx_seq_one_letter_code
_entity_poly.pdbx_strand_id
1 'polypeptide(L)'
;MRIGIIGTGRIAARFADTALTGIESTYISCVYNPREESAVRFIQQHNIQACTADWDEFVDNIDAAYVASPHETHYEYSRKLLLSGKHVLCEKPAALKKEQVRELIDIAQNNQLVYMEALKTAYCPGYKALIQIAESGRIGRIVEVEAAFSRLTPLNTREYKDDDCNGSFLEFGSYTLLPVLTLLGCEYDDVTFRTVRAQNGVDAYTKAFIEYKDEYIDKTAIVKTGLGAKTEGQLVVTGTNGYILAKSPWWLTKEFEVRYENPGKIERYRFGYEGTGLCYEVREFVHRIKNNDKKTVDISDNISIAMAGVMERFTDWNTPIYKDRHNQFLATGKNKAMPKIWAHRGCCTLYPENTLEAFRAAAELDGITGIELDIQLTSDGEMVVFHDENLRRVTHIDRNVRGCTLAEIKNIAIPANDGKYCSIPTLEEVLVMMKPYCESRGILINIELKTSVIRYDGIESKAYEIVRKYGMEQYIVWSSFLAESVDIIKKIDRDAKTAVLAMSIEECISMARDTAADALHPYIGGLVYALPQDMQGMPVRAWNGDEPFFNDGRPLKEAHLEEYRYYGATDIFTNIPEKYV
;
A
#
# COMPACT_ATOMS: atom_id res chain seq x y z
N MET A 1 31.70 3.05 12.95
CA MET A 1 31.26 2.07 11.94
C MET A 1 30.52 2.80 10.83
N ARG A 2 31.02 2.65 9.61
CA ARG A 2 30.45 3.19 8.37
C ARG A 2 29.43 2.20 7.82
N ILE A 3 28.16 2.58 7.77
CA ILE A 3 27.10 1.74 7.21
C ILE A 3 26.78 2.20 5.79
N GLY A 4 26.79 1.28 4.85
CA GLY A 4 26.21 1.46 3.52
C GLY A 4 24.74 1.07 3.48
N ILE A 5 23.96 1.70 2.60
CA ILE A 5 22.59 1.25 2.28
C ILE A 5 22.55 0.81 0.82
N ILE A 6 22.04 -0.39 0.55
CA ILE A 6 21.72 -0.85 -0.81
C ILE A 6 20.20 -0.72 -1.01
N GLY A 7 19.79 0.09 -1.98
CA GLY A 7 18.39 0.34 -2.30
C GLY A 7 17.84 1.64 -1.66
N THR A 8 16.85 2.23 -2.33
CA THR A 8 16.29 3.57 -2.02
C THR A 8 14.78 3.51 -1.76
N GLY A 9 14.28 2.33 -1.35
CA GLY A 9 12.87 2.08 -1.11
C GLY A 9 12.34 2.66 0.22
N ARG A 10 11.03 2.45 0.46
CA ARG A 10 10.34 2.95 1.67
C ARG A 10 10.99 2.51 2.98
N ILE A 11 11.57 1.32 3.05
CA ILE A 11 12.20 0.81 4.27
C ILE A 11 13.61 1.40 4.46
N ALA A 12 14.37 1.60 3.37
CA ALA A 12 15.65 2.30 3.39
C ALA A 12 15.49 3.74 3.93
N ALA A 13 14.45 4.46 3.50
CA ALA A 13 14.13 5.79 4.03
C ALA A 13 13.93 5.77 5.56
N ARG A 14 13.10 4.84 6.05
CA ARG A 14 12.87 4.67 7.49
C ARG A 14 14.14 4.29 8.25
N PHE A 15 14.99 3.47 7.66
CA PHE A 15 16.28 3.11 8.24
C PHE A 15 17.17 4.35 8.38
N ALA A 16 17.30 5.13 7.30
CA ALA A 16 18.07 6.36 7.28
C ALA A 16 17.63 7.35 8.36
N ASP A 17 16.33 7.54 8.51
CA ASP A 17 15.77 8.54 9.42
C ASP A 17 15.78 8.10 10.90
N THR A 18 15.69 6.79 11.19
CA THR A 18 15.33 6.33 12.55
C THR A 18 16.14 5.17 13.12
N ALA A 19 16.84 4.38 12.30
CA ALA A 19 17.46 3.15 12.79
C ALA A 19 18.71 3.39 13.64
N LEU A 20 19.44 4.49 13.40
CA LEU A 20 20.68 4.82 14.13
C LEU A 20 20.46 5.65 15.39
N THR A 21 19.21 5.95 15.77
CA THR A 21 18.91 6.75 16.95
C THR A 21 19.44 6.10 18.23
N GLY A 22 20.31 6.82 18.95
CA GLY A 22 20.94 6.35 20.18
C GLY A 22 22.06 5.34 19.99
N ILE A 23 22.61 5.21 18.77
CA ILE A 23 23.75 4.34 18.48
C ILE A 23 25.00 5.20 18.24
N GLU A 24 25.89 5.26 19.22
CA GLU A 24 27.10 6.06 19.13
C GLU A 24 28.11 5.52 18.11
N SER A 25 28.86 6.43 17.50
CA SER A 25 29.95 6.14 16.55
C SER A 25 29.55 5.31 15.33
N THR A 26 28.27 5.38 14.92
CA THR A 26 27.73 4.69 13.74
C THR A 26 26.97 5.69 12.87
N TYR A 27 27.22 5.70 11.57
CA TYR A 27 26.58 6.62 10.63
C TYR A 27 26.49 6.00 9.23
N ILE A 28 25.60 6.56 8.40
CA ILE A 28 25.46 6.14 7.00
C ILE A 28 26.50 6.87 6.16
N SER A 29 27.44 6.12 5.57
CA SER A 29 28.54 6.71 4.79
C SER A 29 28.22 6.78 3.30
N CYS A 30 27.51 5.79 2.76
CA CYS A 30 27.24 5.70 1.32
C CYS A 30 25.91 5.00 1.01
N VAL A 31 25.23 5.42 -0.05
CA VAL A 31 24.04 4.75 -0.61
C VAL A 31 24.35 4.21 -1.98
N TYR A 32 24.11 2.92 -2.20
CA TYR A 32 24.24 2.27 -3.50
C TYR A 32 22.88 2.06 -4.16
N ASN A 33 22.78 2.46 -5.43
CA ASN A 33 21.68 2.07 -6.30
C ASN A 33 22.19 1.98 -7.75
N PRO A 34 21.88 0.92 -8.51
CA PRO A 34 22.24 0.86 -9.93
C PRO A 34 21.59 1.99 -10.76
N ARG A 35 20.51 2.62 -10.26
CA ARG A 35 19.90 3.81 -10.84
C ARG A 35 20.38 5.05 -10.09
N GLU A 36 21.44 5.67 -10.60
CA GLU A 36 22.12 6.81 -9.97
C GLU A 36 21.16 7.95 -9.58
N GLU A 37 20.24 8.33 -10.47
CA GLU A 37 19.23 9.37 -10.18
C GLU A 37 18.39 9.07 -8.93
N SER A 38 18.07 7.78 -8.70
CA SER A 38 17.32 7.39 -7.51
C SER A 38 18.16 7.53 -6.25
N ALA A 39 19.46 7.26 -6.32
CA ALA A 39 20.36 7.43 -5.18
C ALA A 39 20.58 8.91 -4.86
N VAL A 40 20.78 9.76 -5.89
CA VAL A 40 20.93 11.21 -5.75
C VAL A 40 19.71 11.83 -5.06
N ARG A 41 18.50 11.50 -5.52
CA ARG A 41 17.26 11.97 -4.86
C ARG A 41 17.18 11.51 -3.41
N PHE A 42 17.55 10.27 -3.14
CA PHE A 42 17.47 9.69 -1.80
C PHE A 42 18.43 10.39 -0.81
N ILE A 43 19.69 10.62 -1.20
CA ILE A 43 20.65 11.29 -0.31
C ILE A 43 20.28 12.75 -0.05
N GLN A 44 19.67 13.44 -1.02
CA GLN A 44 19.16 14.80 -0.85
C GLN A 44 17.98 14.84 0.14
N GLN A 45 17.08 13.86 0.07
CA GLN A 45 15.92 13.77 0.96
C GLN A 45 16.30 13.44 2.41
N HIS A 46 17.32 12.60 2.59
CA HIS A 46 17.71 12.06 3.91
C HIS A 46 19.01 12.65 4.46
N ASN A 47 19.56 13.69 3.83
CA ASN A 47 20.80 14.38 4.22
C ASN A 47 22.01 13.44 4.40
N ILE A 48 22.22 12.52 3.44
CA ILE A 48 23.34 11.56 3.44
C ILE A 48 24.50 12.10 2.60
N GLN A 49 25.73 11.79 2.99
CA GLN A 49 26.94 12.41 2.42
C GLN A 49 27.30 11.94 1.01
N ALA A 50 27.08 10.66 0.68
CA ALA A 50 27.51 10.11 -0.59
C ALA A 50 26.54 9.04 -1.12
N CYS A 51 26.48 8.94 -2.43
CA CYS A 51 25.91 7.80 -3.13
C CYS A 51 26.76 7.43 -4.35
N THR A 52 26.68 6.18 -4.78
CA THR A 52 27.35 5.71 -5.98
C THR A 52 26.55 4.59 -6.66
N ALA A 53 26.74 4.44 -7.97
CA ALA A 53 26.32 3.25 -8.72
C ALA A 53 27.49 2.27 -8.96
N ASP A 54 28.71 2.65 -8.58
CA ASP A 54 29.91 1.82 -8.65
C ASP A 54 30.00 0.91 -7.42
N TRP A 55 30.19 -0.39 -7.67
CA TRP A 55 30.21 -1.39 -6.61
C TRP A 55 31.47 -1.31 -5.75
N ASP A 56 32.64 -1.14 -6.38
CA ASP A 56 33.92 -1.17 -5.70
C ASP A 56 34.07 0.09 -4.83
N GLU A 57 33.65 1.25 -5.36
CA GLU A 57 33.56 2.49 -4.59
C GLU A 57 32.63 2.33 -3.39
N PHE A 58 31.47 1.70 -3.55
CA PHE A 58 30.55 1.46 -2.44
C PHE A 58 31.19 0.61 -1.34
N VAL A 59 31.84 -0.50 -1.72
CA VAL A 59 32.49 -1.43 -0.79
C VAL A 59 33.64 -0.77 -0.02
N ASP A 60 34.46 0.07 -0.66
CA ASP A 60 35.58 0.76 -0.01
C ASP A 60 35.12 1.78 1.05
N ASN A 61 33.94 2.36 0.85
CA ASN A 61 33.38 3.39 1.73
C ASN A 61 32.62 2.86 2.96
N ILE A 62 32.53 1.55 3.15
CA ILE A 62 31.68 0.94 4.20
C ILE A 62 32.43 -0.11 5.04
N ASP A 63 31.97 -0.31 6.27
CA ASP A 63 32.38 -1.42 7.14
C ASP A 63 31.29 -2.49 7.21
N ALA A 64 30.02 -2.07 7.09
CA ALA A 64 28.84 -2.92 7.07
C ALA A 64 27.81 -2.37 6.09
N ALA A 65 26.88 -3.20 5.61
CA ALA A 65 25.81 -2.77 4.72
C ALA A 65 24.43 -3.22 5.22
N TYR A 66 23.45 -2.34 5.06
CA TYR A 66 22.02 -2.62 5.17
C TYR A 66 21.45 -2.86 3.77
N VAL A 67 21.04 -4.09 3.49
CA VAL A 67 20.49 -4.50 2.19
C VAL A 67 18.98 -4.34 2.22
N ALA A 68 18.47 -3.28 1.60
CA ALA A 68 17.04 -2.92 1.52
C ALA A 68 16.56 -2.85 0.06
N SER A 69 17.07 -3.77 -0.74
CA SER A 69 16.75 -3.92 -2.16
C SER A 69 15.50 -4.80 -2.35
N PRO A 70 15.03 -5.05 -3.58
CA PRO A 70 14.00 -6.06 -3.82
C PRO A 70 14.43 -7.48 -3.41
N HIS A 71 13.48 -8.32 -3.03
CA HIS A 71 13.71 -9.65 -2.42
C HIS A 71 14.65 -10.53 -3.26
N GLU A 72 14.45 -10.53 -4.57
CA GLU A 72 15.20 -11.33 -5.55
C GLU A 72 16.69 -10.98 -5.62
N THR A 73 17.06 -9.79 -5.13
CA THR A 73 18.45 -9.31 -5.16
C THR A 73 19.18 -9.45 -3.82
N HIS A 74 18.46 -9.77 -2.74
CA HIS A 74 19.02 -9.87 -1.38
C HIS A 74 20.21 -10.83 -1.29
N TYR A 75 20.05 -12.03 -1.86
CA TYR A 75 21.08 -13.07 -1.84
C TYR A 75 22.37 -12.62 -2.51
N GLU A 76 22.28 -12.13 -3.75
CA GLU A 76 23.45 -11.73 -4.53
C GLU A 76 24.20 -10.55 -3.89
N TYR A 77 23.47 -9.53 -3.42
CA TYR A 77 24.12 -8.40 -2.74
C TYR A 77 24.76 -8.81 -1.41
N SER A 78 24.07 -9.60 -0.59
CA SER A 78 24.61 -10.10 0.67
C SER A 78 25.86 -10.94 0.45
N ARG A 79 25.83 -11.85 -0.52
CA ARG A 79 26.95 -12.72 -0.86
C ARG A 79 28.18 -11.92 -1.29
N LYS A 80 28.02 -10.95 -2.20
CA LYS A 80 29.14 -10.09 -2.64
C LYS A 80 29.74 -9.30 -1.48
N LEU A 81 28.91 -8.72 -0.61
CA LEU A 81 29.37 -7.97 0.56
C LEU A 81 30.19 -8.85 1.53
N LEU A 82 29.69 -10.05 1.83
CA LEU A 82 30.37 -10.99 2.72
C LEU A 82 31.70 -11.48 2.13
N LEU A 83 31.76 -11.72 0.81
CA LEU A 83 33.00 -12.07 0.11
C LEU A 83 34.00 -10.91 0.08
N SER A 84 33.52 -9.67 0.08
CA SER A 84 34.34 -8.45 0.20
C SER A 84 34.69 -8.08 1.64
N GLY A 85 34.43 -8.96 2.62
CA GLY A 85 34.80 -8.72 4.02
C GLY A 85 33.91 -7.74 4.78
N LYS A 86 32.66 -7.53 4.36
CA LYS A 86 31.73 -6.56 4.98
C LYS A 86 30.65 -7.28 5.79
N HIS A 87 30.29 -6.71 6.95
CA HIS A 87 29.15 -7.20 7.72
C HIS A 87 27.83 -6.85 7.00
N VAL A 88 26.79 -7.66 7.16
CA VAL A 88 25.54 -7.51 6.42
C VAL A 88 24.32 -7.62 7.34
N LEU A 89 23.47 -6.60 7.32
CA LEU A 89 22.11 -6.62 7.83
C LEU A 89 21.16 -6.63 6.62
N CYS A 90 20.50 -7.75 6.35
CA CYS A 90 19.68 -7.92 5.15
C CYS A 90 18.19 -7.84 5.47
N GLU A 91 17.41 -7.04 4.75
CA GLU A 91 15.95 -7.04 4.88
C GLU A 91 15.34 -8.44 4.68
N LYS A 92 14.18 -8.63 5.31
CA LYS A 92 13.41 -9.87 5.19
C LYS A 92 12.64 -9.93 3.86
N PRO A 93 12.48 -11.12 3.27
CA PRO A 93 13.18 -12.35 3.62
C PRO A 93 14.65 -12.30 3.21
N ALA A 94 15.53 -12.92 4.00
CA ALA A 94 16.97 -13.00 3.70
C ALA A 94 17.26 -13.56 2.29
N ALA A 95 16.57 -14.64 1.93
CA ALA A 95 16.47 -15.19 0.59
C ALA A 95 15.21 -16.06 0.50
N LEU A 96 14.83 -16.45 -0.73
CA LEU A 96 13.66 -17.30 -0.98
C LEU A 96 13.98 -18.80 -0.98
N LYS A 97 15.27 -19.18 -0.95
CA LYS A 97 15.72 -20.58 -0.95
C LYS A 97 16.52 -20.90 0.30
N LYS A 98 16.34 -22.12 0.81
CA LYS A 98 16.98 -22.57 2.04
C LYS A 98 18.51 -22.59 1.92
N GLU A 99 19.02 -23.12 0.82
CA GLU A 99 20.46 -23.27 0.57
C GLU A 99 21.15 -21.91 0.42
N GLN A 100 20.46 -20.90 -0.12
CA GLN A 100 21.00 -19.54 -0.23
C GLN A 100 21.24 -18.91 1.13
N VAL A 101 20.29 -19.02 2.07
CA VAL A 101 20.47 -18.50 3.43
C VAL A 101 21.60 -19.25 4.16
N ARG A 102 21.68 -20.57 3.99
CA ARG A 102 22.80 -21.36 4.55
C ARG A 102 24.15 -20.91 4.02
N GLU A 103 24.28 -20.72 2.71
CA GLU A 103 25.54 -20.25 2.11
C GLU A 103 25.95 -18.89 2.66
N LEU A 104 25.01 -17.95 2.84
CA LEU A 104 25.32 -16.63 3.41
C LEU A 104 25.84 -16.74 4.86
N ILE A 105 25.22 -17.59 5.67
CA ILE A 105 25.66 -17.86 7.05
C ILE A 105 27.06 -18.50 7.05
N ASP A 106 27.29 -19.49 6.19
CA ASP A 106 28.58 -20.18 6.08
C ASP A 106 29.71 -19.23 5.64
N ILE A 107 29.46 -18.36 4.64
CA ILE A 107 30.43 -17.34 4.21
C ILE A 107 30.72 -16.38 5.37
N ALA A 108 29.68 -15.91 6.07
CA ALA A 108 29.86 -15.00 7.19
C ALA A 108 30.71 -15.63 8.31
N GLN A 109 30.45 -16.89 8.65
CA GLN A 109 31.24 -17.62 9.65
C GLN A 109 32.70 -17.81 9.21
N ASN A 110 32.92 -18.29 7.98
CA ASN A 110 34.25 -18.54 7.43
C ASN A 110 35.09 -17.26 7.34
N ASN A 111 34.45 -16.13 7.05
CA ASN A 111 35.12 -14.82 6.96
C ASN A 111 35.10 -14.03 8.28
N GLN A 112 34.58 -14.61 9.37
CA GLN A 112 34.45 -13.94 10.67
C GLN A 112 33.68 -12.61 10.60
N LEU A 113 32.57 -12.62 9.86
CA LEU A 113 31.65 -11.50 9.68
C LEU A 113 30.35 -11.75 10.43
N VAL A 114 29.50 -10.73 10.46
CA VAL A 114 28.14 -10.81 11.01
C VAL A 114 27.20 -10.70 9.83
N TYR A 115 26.37 -11.73 9.66
CA TYR A 115 25.21 -11.72 8.77
C TYR A 115 23.97 -11.81 9.65
N MET A 116 22.98 -10.97 9.40
CA MET A 116 21.74 -10.95 10.18
C MET A 116 20.56 -10.63 9.27
N GLU A 117 19.49 -11.43 9.34
CA GLU A 117 18.21 -11.09 8.72
C GLU A 117 17.50 -10.03 9.59
N ALA A 118 17.06 -8.93 8.95
CA ALA A 118 16.45 -7.78 9.59
C ALA A 118 14.98 -8.05 9.91
N LEU A 119 14.77 -8.86 10.95
CA LEU A 119 13.46 -9.15 11.53
C LEU A 119 13.30 -8.41 12.85
N LYS A 120 13.12 -7.10 12.81
CA LYS A 120 13.05 -6.21 13.99
C LYS A 120 12.19 -6.72 15.14
N THR A 121 11.11 -7.46 14.85
CA THR A 121 10.22 -8.04 15.88
C THR A 121 10.99 -8.96 16.83
N ALA A 122 11.93 -9.75 16.34
CA ALA A 122 12.76 -10.64 17.15
C ALA A 122 13.55 -9.90 18.26
N TYR A 123 13.86 -8.63 18.00
CA TYR A 123 14.68 -7.79 18.88
C TYR A 123 13.85 -6.85 19.77
N CYS A 124 12.53 -6.78 19.56
CA CYS A 124 11.65 -5.95 20.37
C CYS A 124 11.56 -6.47 21.82
N PRO A 125 11.67 -5.61 22.86
CA PRO A 125 11.62 -6.05 24.26
C PRO A 125 10.36 -6.83 24.62
N GLY A 126 9.19 -6.38 24.14
CA GLY A 126 7.93 -7.06 24.41
C GLY A 126 7.82 -8.43 23.73
N TYR A 127 8.41 -8.61 22.55
CA TYR A 127 8.45 -9.92 21.87
C TYR A 127 9.31 -10.90 22.65
N LYS A 128 10.52 -10.49 23.07
CA LYS A 128 11.40 -11.31 23.91
C LYS A 128 10.70 -11.76 25.20
N ALA A 129 9.99 -10.83 25.87
CA ALA A 129 9.23 -11.15 27.07
C ALA A 129 8.05 -12.09 26.79
N LEU A 130 7.35 -11.93 25.66
CA LEU A 130 6.26 -12.83 25.24
C LEU A 130 6.77 -14.26 25.10
N ILE A 131 7.89 -14.46 24.40
CA ILE A 131 8.51 -15.78 24.21
C ILE A 131 8.93 -16.38 25.57
N GLN A 132 9.62 -15.61 26.42
CA GLN A 132 9.99 -16.07 27.76
C GLN A 132 8.79 -16.49 28.61
N ILE A 133 7.68 -15.75 28.55
CA ILE A 133 6.45 -16.09 29.26
C ILE A 133 5.79 -17.34 28.68
N ALA A 134 5.79 -17.53 27.36
CA ALA A 134 5.30 -18.74 26.73
C ALA A 134 6.10 -19.98 27.18
N GLU A 135 7.42 -19.88 27.18
CA GLU A 135 8.34 -20.97 27.55
C GLU A 135 8.38 -21.27 29.05
N SER A 136 7.97 -20.31 29.90
CA SER A 136 7.98 -20.48 31.36
C SER A 136 6.99 -21.53 31.91
N GLY A 137 6.17 -22.14 31.05
CA GLY A 137 5.14 -23.11 31.45
C GLY A 137 3.87 -22.49 32.04
N ARG A 138 3.77 -21.16 32.07
CA ARG A 138 2.61 -20.42 32.60
C ARG A 138 1.29 -20.73 31.91
N ILE A 139 1.32 -21.12 30.63
CA ILE A 139 0.16 -21.58 29.86
C ILE A 139 0.12 -23.11 29.71
N GLY A 140 0.94 -23.85 30.48
CA GLY A 140 1.13 -25.28 30.31
C GLY A 140 1.97 -25.62 29.08
N ARG A 141 1.74 -26.79 28.48
CA ARG A 141 2.41 -27.19 27.23
C ARG A 141 1.83 -26.41 26.05
N ILE A 142 2.69 -25.84 25.22
CA ILE A 142 2.29 -25.19 23.97
C ILE A 142 1.84 -26.26 22.97
N VAL A 143 0.64 -26.09 22.39
CA VAL A 143 0.04 -27.02 21.42
C VAL A 143 -0.19 -26.38 20.06
N GLU A 144 -0.38 -25.05 20.02
CA GLU A 144 -0.56 -24.33 18.76
C GLU A 144 -0.01 -22.91 18.83
N VAL A 145 0.53 -22.44 17.72
CA VAL A 145 0.84 -21.02 17.48
C VAL A 145 0.07 -20.53 16.25
N GLU A 146 -0.80 -19.54 16.45
CA GLU A 146 -1.48 -18.85 15.37
C GLU A 146 -0.94 -17.42 15.23
N ALA A 147 -0.44 -17.06 14.05
CA ALA A 147 0.10 -15.73 13.78
C ALA A 147 -0.50 -15.14 12.50
N ALA A 148 -1.02 -13.91 12.59
CA ALA A 148 -1.60 -13.21 11.45
C ALA A 148 -0.94 -11.85 11.19
N PHE A 149 -0.67 -11.55 9.91
CA PHE A 149 -0.29 -10.23 9.44
C PHE A 149 -1.07 -9.92 8.17
N SER A 150 -1.96 -8.92 8.23
CA SER A 150 -2.65 -8.42 7.04
C SER A 150 -2.65 -6.90 6.95
N ARG A 151 -2.49 -6.42 5.73
CA ARG A 151 -2.62 -5.01 5.33
C ARG A 151 -3.35 -4.95 4.00
N LEU A 152 -4.25 -3.99 3.85
CA LEU A 152 -4.80 -3.65 2.54
C LEU A 152 -3.76 -2.85 1.77
N THR A 153 -3.20 -3.45 0.73
CA THR A 153 -2.16 -2.89 -0.13
C THR A 153 -2.76 -2.67 -1.51
N PRO A 154 -2.60 -1.47 -2.09
CA PRO A 154 -3.10 -1.20 -3.43
C PRO A 154 -2.46 -2.12 -4.48
N LEU A 155 -3.26 -2.54 -5.46
CA LEU A 155 -2.85 -3.41 -6.56
C LEU A 155 -1.69 -2.83 -7.39
N ASN A 156 -1.60 -1.51 -7.49
CA ASN A 156 -0.62 -0.80 -8.29
C ASN A 156 0.75 -0.65 -7.58
N THR A 157 0.96 -1.31 -6.45
CA THR A 157 2.26 -1.31 -5.76
C THR A 157 3.11 -2.52 -6.13
N ARG A 158 4.40 -2.50 -5.74
CA ARG A 158 5.36 -3.56 -6.08
C ARG A 158 4.86 -4.95 -5.68
N GLU A 159 4.15 -5.04 -4.56
CA GLU A 159 3.70 -6.29 -3.94
C GLU A 159 2.77 -7.14 -4.85
N TYR A 160 2.29 -6.59 -5.98
CA TYR A 160 1.50 -7.29 -6.99
C TYR A 160 2.12 -7.30 -8.40
N LYS A 161 3.29 -6.68 -8.61
CA LYS A 161 3.87 -6.43 -9.95
C LYS A 161 4.91 -7.45 -10.41
N ASP A 162 5.50 -8.24 -9.51
CA ASP A 162 6.51 -9.24 -9.89
C ASP A 162 5.91 -10.64 -9.89
N ASP A 163 6.29 -11.39 -10.91
CA ASP A 163 5.69 -12.66 -11.26
C ASP A 163 6.11 -13.80 -10.32
N ASP A 164 7.27 -13.74 -9.67
CA ASP A 164 7.81 -14.88 -8.90
C ASP A 164 8.24 -14.51 -7.46
N CYS A 165 8.41 -13.24 -7.10
CA CYS A 165 9.01 -12.83 -5.80
C CYS A 165 8.11 -12.00 -4.86
N ASN A 166 6.87 -11.75 -5.25
CA ASN A 166 5.92 -10.91 -4.51
C ASN A 166 4.67 -11.68 -4.07
N GLY A 167 3.70 -10.98 -3.47
CA GLY A 167 2.50 -11.56 -2.90
C GLY A 167 2.54 -11.70 -1.38
N SER A 168 1.38 -11.98 -0.79
CA SER A 168 1.18 -11.79 0.66
C SER A 168 2.09 -12.63 1.52
N PHE A 169 2.36 -13.87 1.10
CA PHE A 169 3.16 -14.79 1.88
C PHE A 169 4.65 -14.43 1.87
N LEU A 170 5.20 -14.05 0.72
CA LEU A 170 6.61 -13.63 0.64
C LEU A 170 6.84 -12.26 1.30
N GLU A 171 5.83 -11.39 1.31
CA GLU A 171 5.90 -10.09 1.99
C GLU A 171 5.81 -10.20 3.52
N PHE A 172 4.95 -11.07 4.07
CA PHE A 172 4.65 -11.08 5.51
C PHE A 172 4.92 -12.42 6.22
N GLY A 173 5.32 -13.45 5.48
CA GLY A 173 5.59 -14.79 6.00
C GLY A 173 6.67 -14.79 7.08
N SER A 174 7.79 -14.08 6.89
CA SER A 174 8.86 -14.03 7.89
C SER A 174 8.38 -13.51 9.25
N TYR A 175 7.48 -12.51 9.28
CA TYR A 175 6.92 -12.02 10.54
C TYR A 175 6.12 -13.11 11.23
N THR A 176 5.21 -13.76 10.51
CA THR A 176 4.26 -14.73 11.07
C THR A 176 4.91 -16.08 11.40
N LEU A 177 5.94 -16.48 10.65
CA LEU A 177 6.75 -17.67 10.92
C LEU A 177 7.66 -17.50 12.14
N LEU A 178 8.05 -16.27 12.49
CA LEU A 178 8.98 -15.99 13.59
C LEU A 178 8.54 -16.62 14.92
N PRO A 179 7.34 -16.33 15.48
CA PRO A 179 6.90 -16.95 16.73
C PRO A 179 6.68 -18.46 16.60
N VAL A 180 6.27 -18.95 15.42
CA VAL A 180 6.05 -20.38 15.17
C VAL A 180 7.37 -21.14 15.30
N LEU A 181 8.39 -20.73 14.55
CA LEU A 181 9.69 -21.38 14.53
C LEU A 181 10.47 -21.17 15.83
N THR A 182 10.22 -20.05 16.53
CA THR A 182 10.80 -19.80 17.86
C THR A 182 10.23 -20.75 18.92
N LEU A 183 8.90 -20.96 18.96
CA LEU A 183 8.24 -21.70 20.05
C LEU A 183 8.06 -23.19 19.77
N LEU A 184 7.87 -23.57 18.51
CA LEU A 184 7.63 -24.97 18.11
C LEU A 184 8.88 -25.65 17.56
N GLY A 185 9.86 -24.87 17.10
CA GLY A 185 11.12 -25.36 16.55
C GLY A 185 11.24 -25.16 15.03
N CYS A 186 12.48 -25.34 14.55
CA CYS A 186 12.86 -25.15 13.14
C CYS A 186 12.69 -26.42 12.28
N GLU A 187 12.51 -27.57 12.92
CA GLU A 187 12.24 -28.85 12.28
C GLU A 187 10.74 -29.13 12.35
N TYR A 188 10.07 -29.21 11.20
CA TYR A 188 8.65 -29.47 11.05
C TYR A 188 8.44 -30.63 10.07
N ASP A 189 7.33 -31.36 10.21
CA ASP A 189 7.03 -32.54 9.41
C ASP A 189 6.40 -32.21 8.05
N ASP A 190 5.46 -31.26 8.05
CA ASP A 190 4.81 -30.82 6.82
C ASP A 190 4.35 -29.35 6.90
N VAL A 191 4.19 -28.74 5.74
CA VAL A 191 3.53 -27.45 5.56
C VAL A 191 2.64 -27.50 4.32
N THR A 192 1.40 -27.05 4.46
CA THR A 192 0.45 -26.92 3.36
C THR A 192 -0.13 -25.52 3.26
N PHE A 193 -0.48 -25.09 2.05
CA PHE A 193 -0.90 -23.72 1.77
C PHE A 193 -2.32 -23.65 1.19
N ARG A 194 -3.06 -22.59 1.53
CA ARG A 194 -4.35 -22.22 0.92
C ARG A 194 -4.35 -20.73 0.63
N THR A 195 -4.75 -20.36 -0.57
CA THR A 195 -4.61 -18.98 -1.04
C THR A 195 -5.88 -18.49 -1.74
N VAL A 196 -6.27 -17.25 -1.43
CA VAL A 196 -7.14 -16.40 -2.24
C VAL A 196 -6.26 -15.51 -3.11
N ARG A 197 -6.54 -15.46 -4.41
CA ARG A 197 -5.71 -14.77 -5.41
C ARG A 197 -6.34 -13.47 -5.87
N ALA A 198 -5.51 -12.48 -6.17
CA ALA A 198 -5.91 -11.33 -6.95
C ALA A 198 -6.21 -11.73 -8.40
N GLN A 199 -6.81 -10.83 -9.18
CA GLN A 199 -7.17 -11.09 -10.57
C GLN A 199 -5.97 -11.53 -11.43
N ASN A 200 -4.77 -10.99 -11.17
CA ASN A 200 -3.54 -11.33 -11.89
C ASN A 200 -2.87 -12.63 -11.43
N GLY A 201 -3.46 -13.35 -10.47
CA GLY A 201 -2.96 -14.63 -9.95
C GLY A 201 -2.08 -14.53 -8.71
N VAL A 202 -1.57 -13.33 -8.36
CA VAL A 202 -0.75 -13.12 -7.15
C VAL A 202 -1.55 -13.50 -5.90
N ASP A 203 -0.88 -14.06 -4.88
CA ASP A 203 -1.54 -14.41 -3.64
C ASP A 203 -1.90 -13.15 -2.82
N ALA A 204 -3.20 -12.87 -2.74
CA ALA A 204 -3.73 -11.70 -2.03
C ALA A 204 -3.96 -12.00 -0.54
N TYR A 205 -4.24 -13.26 -0.21
CA TYR A 205 -4.39 -13.75 1.16
C TYR A 205 -4.04 -15.24 1.24
N THR A 206 -3.07 -15.59 2.07
CA THR A 206 -2.54 -16.94 2.18
C THR A 206 -2.62 -17.43 3.62
N LYS A 207 -2.99 -18.71 3.78
CA LYS A 207 -2.84 -19.47 5.02
C LYS A 207 -1.83 -20.58 4.82
N ALA A 208 -0.91 -20.74 5.76
CA ALA A 208 -0.05 -21.91 5.86
C ALA A 208 -0.39 -22.70 7.13
N PHE A 209 -0.50 -24.01 7.00
CA PHE A 209 -0.71 -24.96 8.09
C PHE A 209 0.56 -25.78 8.25
N ILE A 210 1.17 -25.75 9.44
CA ILE A 210 2.44 -26.41 9.72
C ILE A 210 2.21 -27.47 10.80
N GLU A 211 2.71 -28.67 10.57
CA GLU A 211 2.56 -29.82 11.46
C GLU A 211 3.90 -30.20 12.09
N TYR A 212 3.88 -30.49 13.39
CA TYR A 212 5.01 -30.99 14.18
C TYR A 212 4.56 -32.25 14.89
N LYS A 213 5.12 -33.40 14.50
CA LYS A 213 4.90 -34.69 15.12
C LYS A 213 5.92 -34.90 16.23
N ASP A 214 5.42 -35.29 17.38
CA ASP A 214 6.24 -35.52 18.57
C ASP A 214 5.83 -36.85 19.21
N GLU A 215 6.75 -37.49 19.92
CA GLU A 215 6.48 -38.77 20.59
C GLU A 215 5.35 -38.66 21.62
N TYR A 216 5.17 -37.49 22.24
CA TYR A 216 4.24 -37.27 23.34
C TYR A 216 3.05 -36.38 22.99
N ILE A 217 3.23 -35.35 22.15
CA ILE A 217 2.15 -34.43 21.76
C ILE A 217 2.40 -33.73 20.42
N ASP A 218 1.59 -34.06 19.42
CA ASP A 218 1.57 -33.32 18.16
C ASP A 218 1.24 -31.84 18.39
N LYS A 219 1.89 -30.96 17.64
CA LYS A 219 1.67 -29.51 17.67
C LYS A 219 1.36 -29.02 16.26
N THR A 220 0.62 -27.92 16.20
CA THR A 220 0.24 -27.29 14.92
C THR A 220 0.58 -25.82 14.91
N ALA A 221 0.68 -25.23 13.73
CA ALA A 221 0.71 -23.78 13.59
C ALA A 221 -0.10 -23.31 12.39
N ILE A 222 -0.69 -22.12 12.53
CA ILE A 222 -1.44 -21.46 11.47
C ILE A 222 -0.86 -20.07 11.25
N VAL A 223 -0.33 -19.86 10.05
CA VAL A 223 0.16 -18.57 9.59
C VAL A 223 -0.85 -17.96 8.63
N LYS A 224 -1.21 -16.69 8.81
CA LYS A 224 -2.15 -15.94 7.96
C LYS A 224 -1.50 -14.66 7.44
N THR A 225 -1.32 -14.53 6.12
CA THR A 225 -0.77 -13.33 5.48
C THR A 225 -1.77 -12.71 4.53
N GLY A 226 -1.84 -11.38 4.43
CA GLY A 226 -2.79 -10.70 3.54
C GLY A 226 -2.33 -9.35 3.01
N LEU A 227 -2.39 -9.18 1.68
CA LEU A 227 -2.25 -7.90 0.96
C LEU A 227 -3.60 -7.37 0.45
N GLY A 228 -4.50 -8.27 0.05
CA GLY A 228 -5.80 -7.93 -0.52
C GLY A 228 -6.97 -8.27 0.39
N ALA A 229 -6.72 -8.81 1.59
CA ALA A 229 -7.75 -9.11 2.56
C ALA A 229 -7.31 -8.67 3.94
N LYS A 230 -8.25 -8.09 4.71
CA LYS A 230 -8.05 -7.76 6.11
C LYS A 230 -8.64 -8.86 6.99
N THR A 231 -7.87 -9.30 7.97
CA THR A 231 -8.31 -10.25 9.02
C THR A 231 -7.90 -9.70 10.38
N GLU A 232 -8.49 -10.26 11.45
CA GLU A 232 -7.94 -10.10 12.80
C GLU A 232 -6.47 -10.55 12.77
N GLY A 233 -5.59 -9.62 13.13
CA GLY A 233 -4.16 -9.70 12.87
C GLY A 233 -3.37 -10.04 14.12
N GLN A 234 -3.91 -10.92 14.98
CA GLN A 234 -3.35 -11.25 16.30
C GLN A 234 -2.31 -12.37 16.24
N LEU A 235 -1.52 -12.48 17.30
CA LEU A 235 -0.70 -13.64 17.65
C LEU A 235 -1.34 -14.33 18.87
N VAL A 236 -1.63 -15.61 18.73
CA VAL A 236 -2.15 -16.47 19.80
C VAL A 236 -1.19 -17.63 20.01
N VAL A 237 -0.75 -17.83 21.25
CA VAL A 237 0.01 -19.01 21.68
C VAL A 237 -0.89 -19.83 22.58
N THR A 238 -1.38 -20.96 22.07
CA THR A 238 -2.32 -21.84 22.77
C THR A 238 -1.54 -22.85 23.59
N GLY A 239 -1.86 -22.94 24.88
CA GLY A 239 -1.32 -23.95 25.77
C GLY A 239 -2.41 -24.70 26.55
N THR A 240 -2.02 -25.82 27.15
CA THR A 240 -2.96 -26.72 27.86
C THR A 240 -3.67 -26.10 29.08
N ASN A 241 -3.16 -24.99 29.64
CA ASN A 241 -3.71 -24.35 30.84
C ASN A 241 -4.15 -22.89 30.61
N GLY A 242 -4.02 -22.38 29.39
CA GLY A 242 -4.28 -20.98 29.07
C GLY A 242 -3.68 -20.60 27.72
N TYR A 243 -3.70 -19.30 27.40
CA TYR A 243 -3.16 -18.81 26.13
C TYR A 243 -2.59 -17.41 26.28
N ILE A 244 -1.65 -17.08 25.39
CA ILE A 244 -1.15 -15.71 25.24
C ILE A 244 -1.83 -15.07 24.05
N LEU A 245 -2.30 -13.84 24.21
CA LEU A 245 -2.89 -13.02 23.15
C LEU A 245 -2.12 -11.71 23.00
N ALA A 246 -1.51 -11.50 21.83
CA ALA A 246 -0.98 -10.22 21.40
C ALA A 246 -1.79 -9.71 20.20
N LYS A 247 -2.46 -8.56 20.36
CA LYS A 247 -3.32 -7.99 19.31
C LYS A 247 -2.50 -7.32 18.21
N SER A 248 -3.08 -7.19 17.02
CA SER A 248 -2.51 -6.38 15.94
C SER A 248 -2.27 -4.94 16.41
N PRO A 249 -1.11 -4.32 16.14
CA PRO A 249 0.07 -4.85 15.44
C PRO A 249 1.05 -5.58 16.39
N TRP A 250 0.92 -6.90 16.54
CA TRP A 250 1.72 -7.67 17.53
C TRP A 250 3.20 -7.72 17.19
N TRP A 251 3.59 -7.49 15.94
CA TRP A 251 4.99 -7.38 15.50
C TRP A 251 5.72 -6.16 16.11
N LEU A 252 5.01 -5.24 16.76
CA LEU A 252 5.60 -4.20 17.62
C LEU A 252 5.64 -4.63 19.09
N THR A 253 4.78 -5.56 19.49
CA THR A 253 4.62 -6.15 20.82
C THR A 253 4.66 -5.14 21.98
N LYS A 254 3.87 -4.07 21.88
CA LYS A 254 3.75 -3.07 22.96
C LYS A 254 3.02 -3.60 24.19
N GLU A 255 2.10 -4.53 23.99
CA GLU A 255 1.38 -5.21 25.05
C GLU A 255 0.94 -6.61 24.63
N PHE A 256 0.78 -7.50 25.60
CA PHE A 256 0.12 -8.80 25.44
C PHE A 256 -0.54 -9.24 26.75
N GLU A 257 -1.46 -10.19 26.65
CA GLU A 257 -2.19 -10.74 27.79
C GLU A 257 -1.94 -12.24 27.90
N VAL A 258 -1.74 -12.73 29.12
CA VAL A 258 -1.85 -14.16 29.45
C VAL A 258 -3.23 -14.39 30.04
N ARG A 259 -3.99 -15.30 29.44
CA ARG A 259 -5.37 -15.60 29.80
C ARG A 259 -5.51 -17.08 30.17
N TYR A 260 -6.49 -17.35 31.02
CA TYR A 260 -6.74 -18.65 31.62
C TYR A 260 -8.22 -19.02 31.48
N GLU A 261 -8.57 -20.25 31.84
CA GLU A 261 -9.97 -20.72 31.88
C GLU A 261 -10.88 -19.79 32.71
N ASN A 262 -10.39 -19.28 33.84
CA ASN A 262 -11.09 -18.26 34.60
C ASN A 262 -10.98 -16.90 33.88
N PRO A 263 -12.08 -16.35 33.31
CA PRO A 263 -12.03 -15.09 32.57
C PRO A 263 -11.70 -13.88 33.46
N GLY A 264 -11.87 -13.98 34.77
CA GLY A 264 -11.47 -12.95 35.73
C GLY A 264 -9.96 -12.90 36.00
N LYS A 265 -9.19 -13.91 35.55
CA LYS A 265 -7.74 -13.95 35.67
C LYS A 265 -7.08 -13.59 34.35
N ILE A 266 -6.65 -12.34 34.22
CA ILE A 266 -5.89 -11.83 33.07
C ILE A 266 -4.63 -11.15 33.57
N GLU A 267 -3.48 -11.59 33.08
CA GLU A 267 -2.19 -10.96 33.37
C GLU A 267 -1.76 -10.13 32.16
N ARG A 268 -1.52 -8.84 32.38
CA ARG A 268 -1.23 -7.87 31.31
C ARG A 268 0.20 -7.40 31.38
N TYR A 269 0.90 -7.43 30.25
CA TYR A 269 2.27 -6.97 30.12
C TYR A 269 2.32 -5.80 29.16
N ARG A 270 3.10 -4.76 29.50
CA ARG A 270 3.27 -3.55 28.69
C ARG A 270 4.74 -3.17 28.61
N PHE A 271 5.18 -2.75 27.43
CA PHE A 271 6.57 -2.43 27.14
C PHE A 271 6.68 -1.11 26.38
N GLY A 272 7.78 -0.38 26.62
CA GLY A 272 8.16 0.75 25.79
C GLY A 272 8.51 0.31 24.37
N TYR A 273 8.34 1.21 23.42
CA TYR A 273 8.70 1.00 22.01
C TYR A 273 9.30 2.27 21.43
N GLU A 274 10.56 2.19 21.00
CA GLU A 274 11.34 3.33 20.52
C GLU A 274 11.17 3.51 19.01
N GLY A 275 10.73 4.71 18.61
CA GLY A 275 10.62 5.11 17.21
C GLY A 275 9.90 4.09 16.33
N THR A 276 10.61 3.59 15.32
CA THR A 276 10.13 2.57 14.37
C THR A 276 10.46 1.13 14.76
N GLY A 277 11.21 0.94 15.87
CA GLY A 277 11.78 -0.32 16.35
C GLY A 277 13.02 -0.81 15.59
N LEU A 278 13.39 -0.17 14.49
CA LEU A 278 14.59 -0.54 13.71
C LEU A 278 15.88 -0.37 14.53
N CYS A 279 15.89 0.52 15.52
CA CYS A 279 17.04 0.68 16.41
C CYS A 279 17.35 -0.58 17.23
N TYR A 280 16.38 -1.45 17.50
CA TYR A 280 16.61 -2.67 18.29
C TYR A 280 17.47 -3.68 17.52
N GLU A 281 17.15 -3.94 16.25
CA GLU A 281 17.94 -4.84 15.40
C GLU A 281 19.31 -4.24 15.06
N VAL A 282 19.41 -2.92 14.84
CA VAL A 282 20.72 -2.31 14.58
C VAL A 282 21.61 -2.32 15.83
N ARG A 283 21.05 -2.10 17.03
CA ARG A 283 21.82 -2.24 18.28
C ARG A 283 22.36 -3.65 18.46
N GLU A 284 21.55 -4.67 18.19
CA GLU A 284 21.99 -6.07 18.21
C GLU A 284 23.09 -6.32 17.18
N PHE A 285 22.90 -5.87 15.94
CA PHE A 285 23.87 -6.03 14.86
C PHE A 285 25.22 -5.38 15.21
N VAL A 286 25.21 -4.13 15.68
CA VAL A 286 26.42 -3.42 16.14
C VAL A 286 27.05 -4.12 17.35
N HIS A 287 26.24 -4.64 18.27
CA HIS A 287 26.72 -5.38 19.44
C HIS A 287 27.48 -6.64 19.03
N ARG A 288 26.92 -7.45 18.13
CA ARG A 288 27.56 -8.67 17.59
C ARG A 288 28.89 -8.36 16.91
N ILE A 289 28.95 -7.27 16.15
CA ILE A 289 30.19 -6.81 15.50
C ILE A 289 31.25 -6.43 16.54
N LYS A 290 30.89 -5.60 17.53
CA LYS A 290 31.84 -5.09 18.54
C LYS A 290 32.38 -6.17 19.47
N ASN A 291 31.52 -7.11 19.88
CA ASN A 291 31.88 -8.12 20.86
C ASN A 291 32.51 -9.36 20.25
N ASN A 292 32.74 -9.38 18.93
CA ASN A 292 33.26 -10.56 18.24
C ASN A 292 32.39 -11.80 18.57
N ASP A 293 31.07 -11.63 18.76
CA ASP A 293 30.13 -12.72 19.03
C ASP A 293 29.87 -13.46 17.70
N LYS A 294 30.96 -14.01 17.17
CA LYS A 294 31.16 -14.65 15.87
C LYS A 294 30.88 -16.16 15.99
N LYS A 295 29.90 -16.53 16.80
CA LYS A 295 29.68 -17.91 17.24
C LYS A 295 29.28 -18.81 16.07
N THR A 296 29.45 -20.10 16.34
CA THR A 296 28.71 -21.22 15.72
C THR A 296 27.24 -20.86 15.50
N VAL A 297 26.65 -21.35 14.40
CA VAL A 297 25.21 -21.22 14.03
C VAL A 297 24.33 -21.02 15.27
N ASP A 298 23.72 -19.85 15.38
CA ASP A 298 22.86 -19.52 16.53
C ASP A 298 21.37 -19.87 16.26
N ILE A 299 20.52 -19.70 17.26
CA ILE A 299 19.08 -20.02 17.12
C ILE A 299 18.42 -19.13 16.06
N SER A 300 18.84 -17.87 15.92
CA SER A 300 18.32 -16.98 14.87
C SER A 300 18.73 -17.44 13.47
N ASP A 301 19.95 -17.95 13.29
CA ASP A 301 20.42 -18.50 12.02
C ASP A 301 19.55 -19.70 11.58
N ASN A 302 19.26 -20.62 12.50
CA ASN A 302 18.38 -21.76 12.23
C ASN A 302 16.95 -21.33 11.89
N ILE A 303 16.43 -20.30 12.55
CA ILE A 303 15.11 -19.72 12.25
C ILE A 303 15.11 -19.14 10.84
N SER A 304 16.11 -18.34 10.44
CA SER A 304 16.21 -17.78 9.09
C SER A 304 16.29 -18.87 8.01
N ILE A 305 17.08 -19.93 8.24
CA ILE A 305 17.16 -21.09 7.34
C ILE A 305 15.79 -21.78 7.23
N ALA A 306 15.10 -22.02 8.35
CA ALA A 306 13.80 -22.68 8.35
C ALA A 306 12.72 -21.82 7.67
N MET A 307 12.72 -20.50 7.89
CA MET A 307 11.84 -19.56 7.20
C MET A 307 12.02 -19.64 5.69
N ALA A 308 13.26 -19.56 5.20
CA ALA A 308 13.55 -19.68 3.77
C ALA A 308 13.13 -21.04 3.22
N GLY A 309 13.26 -22.13 3.98
CA GLY A 309 12.73 -23.44 3.59
C GLY A 309 11.20 -23.47 3.46
N VAL A 310 10.47 -22.80 4.35
CA VAL A 310 9.00 -22.68 4.21
C VAL A 310 8.64 -21.81 2.99
N MET A 311 9.39 -20.74 2.73
CA MET A 311 9.19 -19.89 1.55
C MET A 311 9.47 -20.63 0.25
N GLU A 312 10.53 -21.43 0.20
CA GLU A 312 10.88 -22.28 -0.94
C GLU A 312 9.75 -23.28 -1.25
N ARG A 313 9.24 -23.97 -0.21
CA ARG A 313 8.07 -24.84 -0.35
C ARG A 313 6.83 -24.10 -0.83
N PHE A 314 6.63 -22.85 -0.39
CA PHE A 314 5.55 -22.01 -0.90
C PHE A 314 5.76 -21.70 -2.38
N THR A 315 6.95 -21.27 -2.80
CA THR A 315 7.22 -20.94 -4.22
C THR A 315 7.09 -22.16 -5.13
N ASP A 316 7.60 -23.32 -4.72
CA ASP A 316 7.49 -24.57 -5.49
C ASP A 316 6.02 -24.96 -5.73
N TRP A 317 5.17 -24.77 -4.72
CA TRP A 317 3.73 -25.02 -4.83
C TRP A 317 2.99 -23.90 -5.60
N ASN A 318 3.34 -22.64 -5.36
CA ASN A 318 2.59 -21.47 -5.82
C ASN A 318 2.91 -21.10 -7.27
N THR A 319 4.18 -21.14 -7.68
CA THR A 319 4.63 -20.63 -8.98
C THR A 319 3.93 -21.28 -10.17
N PRO A 320 3.75 -22.63 -10.25
CA PRO A 320 3.01 -23.23 -11.36
C PRO A 320 1.55 -22.77 -11.43
N ILE A 321 0.90 -22.63 -10.27
CA ILE A 321 -0.50 -22.20 -10.16
C ILE A 321 -0.62 -20.72 -10.55
N TYR A 322 0.29 -19.88 -10.05
CA TYR A 322 0.37 -18.47 -10.41
C TYR A 322 0.55 -18.30 -11.92
N LYS A 323 1.51 -19.01 -12.54
CA LYS A 323 1.79 -18.90 -13.98
C LYS A 323 0.58 -19.26 -14.84
N ASP A 324 -0.16 -20.31 -14.49
CA ASP A 324 -1.43 -20.65 -15.17
C ASP A 324 -2.45 -19.51 -15.05
N ARG A 325 -2.69 -19.00 -13.84
CA ARG A 325 -3.65 -17.91 -13.59
C ARG A 325 -3.26 -16.61 -14.27
N HIS A 326 -1.98 -16.25 -14.22
CA HIS A 326 -1.47 -15.04 -14.85
C HIS A 326 -1.58 -15.11 -16.37
N ASN A 327 -1.27 -16.26 -16.98
CA ASN A 327 -1.44 -16.46 -18.41
C ASN A 327 -2.92 -16.34 -18.84
N GLN A 328 -3.84 -16.90 -18.05
CA GLN A 328 -5.29 -16.72 -18.27
C GLN A 328 -5.71 -15.26 -18.15
N PHE A 329 -5.21 -14.54 -17.15
CA PHE A 329 -5.44 -13.11 -16.95
C PHE A 329 -4.98 -12.28 -18.16
N LEU A 330 -3.74 -12.50 -18.63
CA LEU A 330 -3.23 -11.84 -19.83
C LEU A 330 -4.03 -12.19 -21.09
N ALA A 331 -4.39 -13.47 -21.27
CA ALA A 331 -5.16 -13.91 -22.43
C ALA A 331 -6.55 -13.27 -22.48
N THR A 332 -7.23 -13.19 -21.33
CA THR A 332 -8.57 -12.59 -21.25
C THR A 332 -8.54 -11.08 -21.44
N GLY A 333 -7.57 -10.36 -20.85
CA GLY A 333 -7.51 -8.91 -20.98
C GLY A 333 -6.92 -8.40 -22.29
N LYS A 334 -6.20 -9.23 -23.07
CA LYS A 334 -5.79 -8.91 -24.46
C LYS A 334 -6.99 -8.65 -25.38
N ASN A 335 -8.13 -9.28 -25.11
CA ASN A 335 -9.35 -9.12 -25.91
C ASN A 335 -10.26 -7.98 -25.41
N LYS A 336 -9.92 -7.34 -24.29
CA LYS A 336 -10.70 -6.22 -23.76
C LYS A 336 -10.34 -4.92 -24.48
N ALA A 337 -11.35 -4.10 -24.74
CA ALA A 337 -11.14 -2.76 -25.29
C ALA A 337 -10.32 -1.88 -24.32
N MET A 338 -9.73 -0.82 -24.85
CA MET A 338 -9.11 0.22 -24.04
C MET A 338 -10.15 0.85 -23.09
N PRO A 339 -9.78 1.13 -21.83
CA PRO A 339 -10.64 1.89 -20.95
C PRO A 339 -10.93 3.25 -21.56
N LYS A 340 -12.18 3.69 -21.44
CA LYS A 340 -12.59 5.05 -21.81
C LYS A 340 -11.93 6.08 -20.90
N ILE A 341 -11.52 7.21 -21.44
CA ILE A 341 -10.80 8.23 -20.67
C ILE A 341 -11.74 9.35 -20.23
N TRP A 342 -11.64 9.69 -18.94
CA TRP A 342 -12.29 10.84 -18.33
C TRP A 342 -11.24 11.81 -17.78
N ALA A 343 -11.42 13.10 -18.04
CA ALA A 343 -10.55 14.13 -17.51
C ALA A 343 -10.91 14.41 -16.05
N HIS A 344 -10.05 13.98 -15.12
CA HIS A 344 -10.21 14.23 -13.68
C HIS A 344 -9.90 15.70 -13.40
N ARG A 345 -10.93 16.48 -13.04
CA ARG A 345 -10.85 17.94 -12.82
C ARG A 345 -10.37 18.75 -14.02
N GLY A 346 -10.58 18.22 -15.24
CA GLY A 346 -10.09 18.77 -16.51
C GLY A 346 -8.65 18.36 -16.86
N CYS A 347 -8.00 19.07 -17.78
CA CYS A 347 -6.57 18.88 -18.12
C CYS A 347 -5.67 19.50 -17.04
N CYS A 348 -5.68 18.91 -15.84
CA CYS A 348 -5.13 19.53 -14.63
C CYS A 348 -3.61 19.43 -14.48
N THR A 349 -2.90 18.89 -15.48
CA THR A 349 -1.44 19.01 -15.69
C THR A 349 -1.06 20.26 -16.47
N LEU A 350 -1.96 20.77 -17.31
CA LEU A 350 -1.72 21.92 -18.19
C LEU A 350 -2.28 23.23 -17.62
N TYR A 351 -3.35 23.13 -16.82
CA TYR A 351 -4.03 24.25 -16.17
C TYR A 351 -4.33 23.92 -14.71
N PRO A 352 -4.56 24.92 -13.84
CA PRO A 352 -5.05 24.65 -12.49
C PRO A 352 -6.36 23.84 -12.52
N GLU A 353 -6.45 22.83 -11.66
CA GLU A 353 -7.59 21.90 -11.59
C GLU A 353 -8.92 22.62 -11.35
N ASN A 354 -10.03 22.02 -11.81
CA ASN A 354 -11.39 22.53 -11.58
C ASN A 354 -11.65 23.97 -12.09
N THR A 355 -10.94 24.39 -13.13
CA THR A 355 -11.11 25.70 -13.80
C THR A 355 -11.78 25.58 -15.16
N LEU A 356 -12.39 26.67 -15.65
CA LEU A 356 -13.00 26.70 -16.99
C LEU A 356 -11.96 26.42 -18.09
N GLU A 357 -10.72 26.86 -17.91
CA GLU A 357 -9.61 26.59 -18.82
C GLU A 357 -9.27 25.10 -18.87
N ALA A 358 -9.14 24.46 -17.71
CA ALA A 358 -8.87 23.02 -17.63
C ALA A 358 -9.99 22.19 -18.28
N PHE A 359 -11.26 22.57 -18.05
CA PHE A 359 -12.41 21.90 -18.64
C PHE A 359 -12.53 22.13 -20.14
N ARG A 360 -12.29 23.35 -20.63
CA ARG A 360 -12.30 23.64 -22.07
C ARG A 360 -11.23 22.84 -22.81
N ALA A 361 -10.01 22.83 -22.27
CA ALA A 361 -8.91 22.06 -22.84
C ALA A 361 -9.26 20.57 -22.94
N ALA A 362 -9.84 20.01 -21.88
CA ALA A 362 -10.29 18.62 -21.89
C ALA A 362 -11.44 18.36 -22.88
N ALA A 363 -12.40 19.29 -22.99
CA ALA A 363 -13.56 19.15 -23.89
C ALA A 363 -13.19 19.25 -25.38
N GLU A 364 -12.02 19.82 -25.70
CA GLU A 364 -11.49 19.93 -27.05
C GLU A 364 -10.76 18.65 -27.50
N LEU A 365 -10.33 17.79 -26.58
CA LEU A 365 -9.68 16.52 -26.89
C LEU A 365 -10.59 15.57 -27.70
N ASP A 366 -10.04 14.96 -28.74
CA ASP A 366 -10.71 13.89 -29.51
C ASP A 366 -10.64 12.57 -28.74
N GLY A 367 -11.75 11.84 -28.63
CA GLY A 367 -11.81 10.55 -27.93
C GLY A 367 -12.15 10.63 -26.43
N ILE A 368 -12.23 11.84 -25.84
CA ILE A 368 -12.62 12.00 -24.44
C ILE A 368 -14.08 11.55 -24.20
N THR A 369 -14.31 10.78 -23.15
CA THR A 369 -15.66 10.29 -22.79
C THR A 369 -16.40 11.28 -21.91
N GLY A 370 -15.69 11.92 -20.98
CA GLY A 370 -16.28 12.89 -20.09
C GLY A 370 -15.27 13.63 -19.24
N ILE A 371 -15.77 14.55 -18.43
CA ILE A 371 -15.00 15.38 -17.52
C ILE A 371 -15.57 15.23 -16.12
N GLU A 372 -14.72 15.03 -15.14
CA GLU A 372 -15.10 15.01 -13.74
C GLU A 372 -14.86 16.39 -13.11
N LEU A 373 -15.75 16.78 -12.21
CA LEU A 373 -15.63 17.98 -11.39
C LEU A 373 -16.24 17.79 -9.99
N ASP A 374 -15.75 18.58 -9.05
CA ASP A 374 -16.14 18.54 -7.64
C ASP A 374 -17.00 19.74 -7.25
N ILE A 375 -18.13 19.55 -6.57
CA ILE A 375 -18.97 20.66 -6.10
C ILE A 375 -19.08 20.77 -4.59
N GLN A 376 -19.09 22.01 -4.12
CA GLN A 376 -19.25 22.41 -2.71
C GLN A 376 -20.15 23.65 -2.59
N LEU A 377 -20.69 23.90 -1.40
CA LEU A 377 -21.43 25.13 -1.10
C LEU A 377 -20.58 26.16 -0.34
N THR A 378 -20.73 27.42 -0.75
CA THR A 378 -20.27 28.61 -0.01
C THR A 378 -21.17 28.91 1.20
N SER A 379 -20.76 29.85 2.04
CA SER A 379 -21.51 30.25 3.25
C SER A 379 -22.85 30.93 2.96
N ASP A 380 -22.97 31.59 1.80
CA ASP A 380 -24.20 32.16 1.25
C ASP A 380 -24.98 31.16 0.38
N GLY A 381 -24.52 29.90 0.34
CA GLY A 381 -25.22 28.77 -0.27
C GLY A 381 -25.04 28.62 -1.77
N GLU A 382 -24.13 29.35 -2.41
CA GLU A 382 -23.82 29.23 -3.84
C GLU A 382 -22.96 28.00 -4.17
N MET A 383 -23.17 27.42 -5.36
CA MET A 383 -22.50 26.18 -5.79
C MET A 383 -21.22 26.50 -6.55
N VAL A 384 -20.07 26.14 -5.97
CA VAL A 384 -18.75 26.36 -6.56
C VAL A 384 -18.09 25.04 -6.92
N VAL A 385 -17.22 25.07 -7.92
CA VAL A 385 -16.49 23.91 -8.40
C VAL A 385 -15.08 23.92 -7.83
N PHE A 386 -14.83 23.06 -6.83
CA PHE A 386 -13.56 23.02 -6.10
C PHE A 386 -13.43 21.70 -5.32
N HIS A 387 -12.25 21.07 -5.35
CA HIS A 387 -12.06 19.73 -4.77
C HIS A 387 -11.91 19.73 -3.25
N ASP A 388 -10.94 20.48 -2.71
CA ASP A 388 -10.59 20.41 -1.29
C ASP A 388 -11.59 21.21 -0.45
N GLU A 389 -11.87 20.78 0.78
CA GLU A 389 -12.70 21.58 1.69
C GLU A 389 -12.02 22.93 2.06
N ASN A 390 -10.69 22.96 1.99
CA ASN A 390 -9.84 24.12 2.28
C ASN A 390 -9.10 24.61 1.02
N LEU A 391 -9.09 25.93 0.82
CA LEU A 391 -8.55 26.58 -0.38
C LEU A 391 -7.01 26.52 -0.48
N ARG A 392 -6.31 26.17 0.59
CA ARG A 392 -4.86 26.35 0.76
C ARG A 392 -4.00 25.66 -0.29
N ARG A 393 -4.36 24.45 -0.73
CA ARG A 393 -3.50 23.69 -1.65
C ARG A 393 -3.37 24.36 -3.02
N VAL A 394 -4.49 24.86 -3.55
CA VAL A 394 -4.56 25.43 -4.91
C VAL A 394 -4.35 26.95 -4.90
N THR A 395 -4.81 27.64 -3.85
CA THR A 395 -4.83 29.11 -3.82
C THR A 395 -3.88 29.73 -2.79
N HIS A 396 -3.24 28.91 -1.95
CA HIS A 396 -2.43 29.34 -0.81
C HIS A 396 -3.18 30.13 0.28
N ILE A 397 -4.51 30.12 0.27
CA ILE A 397 -5.36 30.78 1.28
C ILE A 397 -5.89 29.74 2.25
N ASP A 398 -5.60 29.89 3.55
CA ASP A 398 -6.07 28.97 4.59
C ASP A 398 -7.48 29.33 5.07
N ARG A 399 -8.48 29.05 4.22
CA ARG A 399 -9.92 29.20 4.52
C ARG A 399 -10.69 28.03 3.94
N ASN A 400 -11.74 27.59 4.63
CA ASN A 400 -12.65 26.57 4.11
C ASN A 400 -13.70 27.18 3.19
N VAL A 401 -14.07 26.47 2.12
CA VAL A 401 -15.08 26.90 1.14
C VAL A 401 -16.40 27.27 1.83
N ARG A 402 -16.87 26.43 2.77
CA ARG A 402 -18.10 26.66 3.55
C ARG A 402 -18.11 27.96 4.38
N GLY A 403 -16.94 28.57 4.58
CA GLY A 403 -16.75 29.79 5.36
C GLY A 403 -16.52 31.05 4.50
N CYS A 404 -16.63 30.93 3.19
CA CYS A 404 -16.50 32.04 2.24
C CYS A 404 -17.81 32.25 1.50
N THR A 405 -18.18 33.50 1.24
CA THR A 405 -19.26 33.86 0.31
C THR A 405 -18.81 33.69 -1.14
N LEU A 406 -19.74 33.63 -2.09
CA LEU A 406 -19.39 33.57 -3.51
C LEU A 406 -18.54 34.77 -3.94
N ALA A 407 -18.87 35.97 -3.44
CA ALA A 407 -18.12 37.19 -3.75
C ALA A 407 -16.67 37.10 -3.27
N GLU A 408 -16.42 36.52 -2.10
CA GLU A 408 -15.05 36.28 -1.61
C GLU A 408 -14.34 35.24 -2.48
N ILE A 409 -15.00 34.14 -2.82
CA ILE A 409 -14.44 33.09 -3.70
C ILE A 409 -14.05 33.66 -5.07
N LYS A 410 -14.90 34.50 -5.66
CA LYS A 410 -14.65 35.11 -6.98
C LYS A 410 -13.49 36.10 -7.01
N ASN A 411 -13.10 36.65 -5.87
CA ASN A 411 -11.93 37.51 -5.76
C ASN A 411 -10.60 36.74 -5.60
N ILE A 412 -10.65 35.41 -5.50
CA ILE A 412 -9.45 34.58 -5.39
C ILE A 412 -8.90 34.29 -6.79
N ALA A 413 -7.66 34.71 -7.01
CA ALA A 413 -6.92 34.43 -8.23
C ALA A 413 -6.08 33.16 -8.05
N ILE A 414 -6.26 32.16 -8.92
CA ILE A 414 -5.48 30.93 -8.95
C ILE A 414 -4.31 31.13 -9.92
N PRO A 415 -3.04 31.03 -9.49
CA PRO A 415 -1.90 31.17 -10.38
C PRO A 415 -1.93 30.15 -11.54
N ALA A 416 -1.78 30.62 -12.78
CA ALA A 416 -1.69 29.79 -13.98
C ALA A 416 -0.38 30.07 -14.75
N ASN A 417 -0.26 29.62 -16.00
CA ASN A 417 0.93 29.85 -16.83
C ASN A 417 1.12 31.33 -17.18
N ASP A 418 2.39 31.74 -17.39
CA ASP A 418 2.78 33.03 -17.97
C ASP A 418 2.24 34.28 -17.24
N GLY A 419 2.10 34.20 -15.91
CA GLY A 419 1.59 35.31 -15.10
C GLY A 419 0.09 35.56 -15.22
N LYS A 420 -0.65 34.62 -15.83
CA LYS A 420 -2.12 34.64 -15.87
C LYS A 420 -2.71 34.02 -14.60
N TYR A 421 -4.00 34.25 -14.40
CA TYR A 421 -4.76 33.69 -13.30
C TYR A 421 -6.07 33.08 -13.80
N CYS A 422 -6.46 31.98 -13.17
CA CYS A 422 -7.80 31.40 -13.28
C CYS A 422 -8.65 31.82 -12.06
N SER A 423 -9.96 31.61 -12.15
CA SER A 423 -10.89 31.82 -11.04
C SER A 423 -11.59 30.50 -10.69
N ILE A 424 -12.09 30.42 -9.46
CA ILE A 424 -12.96 29.31 -9.04
C ILE A 424 -14.33 29.50 -9.70
N PRO A 425 -14.78 28.57 -10.58
CA PRO A 425 -16.05 28.74 -11.27
C PRO A 425 -17.23 28.30 -10.40
N THR A 426 -18.42 28.81 -10.75
CA THR A 426 -19.68 28.24 -10.24
C THR A 426 -20.09 27.05 -11.11
N LEU A 427 -20.95 26.18 -10.57
CA LEU A 427 -21.52 25.10 -11.38
C LEU A 427 -22.25 25.64 -12.62
N GLU A 428 -22.98 26.76 -12.49
CA GLU A 428 -23.69 27.38 -13.62
C GLU A 428 -22.74 27.80 -14.75
N GLU A 429 -21.61 28.44 -14.43
CA GLU A 429 -20.61 28.84 -15.42
C GLU A 429 -20.02 27.64 -16.16
N VAL A 430 -19.74 26.54 -15.45
CA VAL A 430 -19.24 25.31 -16.07
C VAL A 430 -20.29 24.69 -16.99
N LEU A 431 -21.55 24.59 -16.55
CA LEU A 431 -22.63 24.03 -17.36
C LEU A 431 -22.84 24.84 -18.64
N VAL A 432 -22.86 26.18 -18.55
CA VAL A 432 -22.98 27.06 -19.73
C VAL A 432 -21.83 26.83 -20.72
N MET A 433 -20.60 26.72 -20.21
CA MET A 433 -19.42 26.51 -21.05
C MET A 433 -19.42 25.12 -21.70
N MET A 434 -19.80 24.09 -20.94
CA MET A 434 -19.76 22.69 -21.38
C MET A 434 -20.93 22.28 -22.28
N LYS A 435 -22.09 22.96 -22.20
CA LYS A 435 -23.31 22.58 -22.91
C LYS A 435 -23.11 22.37 -24.42
N PRO A 436 -22.45 23.27 -25.18
CA PRO A 436 -22.23 23.06 -26.60
C PRO A 436 -21.41 21.80 -26.91
N TYR A 437 -20.42 21.48 -26.07
CA TYR A 437 -19.61 20.26 -26.22
C TYR A 437 -20.40 19.00 -25.88
N CYS A 438 -21.24 19.06 -24.84
CA CYS A 438 -22.14 17.95 -24.46
C CYS A 438 -23.13 17.64 -25.60
N GLU A 439 -23.76 18.67 -26.17
CA GLU A 439 -24.77 18.50 -27.23
C GLU A 439 -24.18 18.09 -28.58
N SER A 440 -23.03 18.65 -28.97
CA SER A 440 -22.43 18.38 -30.29
C SER A 440 -21.55 17.13 -30.32
N ARG A 441 -20.89 16.80 -29.20
CA ARG A 441 -19.91 15.70 -29.13
C ARG A 441 -20.33 14.57 -28.19
N GLY A 442 -21.41 14.73 -27.44
CA GLY A 442 -21.88 13.71 -26.49
C GLY A 442 -21.01 13.57 -25.24
N ILE A 443 -20.18 14.56 -24.92
CA ILE A 443 -19.31 14.55 -23.74
C ILE A 443 -20.16 14.53 -22.47
N LEU A 444 -19.82 13.64 -21.54
CA LEU A 444 -20.48 13.53 -20.23
C LEU A 444 -19.76 14.38 -19.17
N ILE A 445 -20.49 14.75 -18.13
CA ILE A 445 -19.94 15.42 -16.94
C ILE A 445 -20.21 14.55 -15.73
N ASN A 446 -19.16 14.12 -15.02
CA ASN A 446 -19.30 13.52 -13.71
C ASN A 446 -19.22 14.61 -12.64
N ILE A 447 -20.28 14.78 -11.86
CA ILE A 447 -20.33 15.74 -10.76
C ILE A 447 -20.16 14.97 -9.44
N GLU A 448 -19.00 15.12 -8.78
CA GLU A 448 -18.77 14.63 -7.42
C GLU A 448 -19.42 15.59 -6.40
N LEU A 449 -20.36 15.05 -5.61
CA LEU A 449 -20.92 15.70 -4.43
C LEU A 449 -19.96 15.52 -3.25
N LYS A 450 -19.21 16.57 -2.88
CA LYS A 450 -18.24 16.58 -1.75
C LYS A 450 -18.92 16.61 -0.38
N THR A 451 -19.63 15.55 -0.04
CA THR A 451 -20.47 15.46 1.18
C THR A 451 -19.91 14.56 2.28
N SER A 452 -18.79 13.88 2.04
CA SER A 452 -18.23 12.87 2.95
C SER A 452 -17.43 13.46 4.12
N VAL A 453 -16.82 14.64 3.93
CA VAL A 453 -16.04 15.34 4.98
C VAL A 453 -16.87 16.45 5.63
N ILE A 454 -17.60 17.22 4.83
CA ILE A 454 -18.52 18.26 5.28
C ILE A 454 -19.90 17.97 4.69
N ARG A 455 -20.91 17.80 5.55
CA ARG A 455 -22.30 17.67 5.11
C ARG A 455 -22.89 19.06 4.85
N TYR A 456 -23.55 19.19 3.70
CA TYR A 456 -24.28 20.38 3.29
C TYR A 456 -25.75 20.03 3.13
N ASP A 457 -26.62 20.66 3.90
CA ASP A 457 -28.05 20.36 3.83
C ASP A 457 -28.62 20.81 2.48
N GLY A 458 -29.26 19.88 1.76
CA GLY A 458 -29.95 20.15 0.50
C GLY A 458 -29.06 20.33 -0.74
N ILE A 459 -27.76 20.04 -0.64
CA ILE A 459 -26.82 20.18 -1.77
C ILE A 459 -27.23 19.34 -2.98
N GLU A 460 -27.74 18.13 -2.78
CA GLU A 460 -28.15 17.23 -3.86
C GLU A 460 -29.32 17.83 -4.65
N SER A 461 -30.38 18.26 -3.96
CA SER A 461 -31.53 18.91 -4.58
C SER A 461 -31.13 20.19 -5.31
N LYS A 462 -30.31 21.04 -4.67
CA LYS A 462 -29.85 22.29 -5.28
C LYS A 462 -29.01 22.06 -6.53
N ALA A 463 -28.05 21.13 -6.48
CA ALA A 463 -27.21 20.79 -7.63
C ALA A 463 -28.06 20.24 -8.78
N TYR A 464 -28.97 19.32 -8.47
CA TYR A 464 -29.86 18.72 -9.45
C TYR A 464 -30.79 19.78 -10.10
N GLU A 465 -31.36 20.70 -9.31
CA GLU A 465 -32.18 21.82 -9.83
C GLU A 465 -31.38 22.76 -10.75
N ILE A 466 -30.12 23.06 -10.40
CA ILE A 466 -29.23 23.83 -11.26
C ILE A 466 -29.04 23.10 -12.60
N VAL A 467 -28.70 21.81 -12.60
CA VAL A 467 -28.52 21.03 -13.84
C VAL A 467 -29.82 21.03 -14.68
N ARG A 468 -30.97 20.80 -14.04
CA ARG A 468 -32.30 20.81 -14.70
C ARG A 468 -32.63 22.16 -15.32
N LYS A 469 -32.31 23.28 -14.66
CA LYS A 469 -32.50 24.63 -15.20
C LYS A 469 -31.80 24.82 -16.56
N TYR A 470 -30.67 24.15 -16.79
CA TYR A 470 -29.94 24.20 -18.06
C TYR A 470 -30.28 23.06 -19.04
N GLY A 471 -31.14 22.12 -18.65
CA GLY A 471 -31.56 20.98 -19.49
C GLY A 471 -30.41 20.02 -19.80
N MET A 472 -29.53 19.76 -18.84
CA MET A 472 -28.31 18.97 -19.01
C MET A 472 -28.34 17.58 -18.36
N GLU A 473 -29.46 17.18 -17.75
CA GLU A 473 -29.59 15.97 -16.91
C GLU A 473 -29.05 14.70 -17.60
N GLN A 474 -29.35 14.51 -18.88
CA GLN A 474 -28.92 13.36 -19.68
C GLN A 474 -27.40 13.22 -19.86
N TYR A 475 -26.66 14.32 -19.69
CA TYR A 475 -25.20 14.39 -19.80
C TYR A 475 -24.49 14.26 -18.44
N ILE A 476 -25.24 14.26 -17.32
CA ILE A 476 -24.65 14.21 -15.98
C ILE A 476 -24.57 12.76 -15.47
N VAL A 477 -23.46 12.45 -14.81
CA VAL A 477 -23.31 11.34 -13.88
C VAL A 477 -23.08 11.93 -12.49
N TRP A 478 -23.91 11.56 -11.52
CA TRP A 478 -23.74 12.02 -10.13
C TRP A 478 -22.95 11.01 -9.33
N SER A 479 -21.86 11.43 -8.67
CA SER A 479 -21.08 10.54 -7.83
C SER A 479 -20.84 11.10 -6.43
N SER A 480 -20.61 10.22 -5.46
CA SER A 480 -20.16 10.63 -4.13
C SER A 480 -19.47 9.50 -3.38
N PHE A 481 -18.55 9.86 -2.49
CA PHE A 481 -18.02 8.97 -1.46
C PHE A 481 -19.05 8.67 -0.35
N LEU A 482 -20.16 9.41 -0.31
CA LEU A 482 -21.27 9.14 0.60
C LEU A 482 -22.43 8.49 -0.16
N ALA A 483 -22.69 7.22 0.12
CA ALA A 483 -23.77 6.45 -0.54
C ALA A 483 -25.15 7.11 -0.38
N GLU A 484 -25.40 7.78 0.75
CA GLU A 484 -26.65 8.51 1.00
C GLU A 484 -26.91 9.61 -0.04
N SER A 485 -25.89 10.36 -0.47
CA SER A 485 -26.04 11.39 -1.50
C SER A 485 -26.45 10.79 -2.85
N VAL A 486 -25.92 9.61 -3.18
CA VAL A 486 -26.29 8.86 -4.39
C VAL A 486 -27.75 8.40 -4.33
N ASP A 487 -28.19 7.89 -3.17
CA ASP A 487 -29.58 7.50 -2.94
C ASP A 487 -30.55 8.69 -3.01
N ILE A 488 -30.18 9.84 -2.45
CA ILE A 488 -30.97 11.09 -2.53
C ILE A 488 -31.17 11.50 -4.00
N ILE A 489 -30.12 11.49 -4.82
CA ILE A 489 -30.25 11.78 -6.25
C ILE A 489 -31.19 10.78 -6.94
N LYS A 490 -31.08 9.47 -6.65
CA LYS A 490 -31.97 8.45 -7.20
C LYS A 490 -33.43 8.61 -6.76
N LYS A 491 -33.68 9.21 -5.59
CA LYS A 491 -35.03 9.56 -5.12
C LYS A 491 -35.58 10.82 -5.80
N ILE A 492 -34.72 11.79 -6.11
CA ILE A 492 -35.10 13.00 -6.87
C ILE A 492 -35.45 12.61 -8.30
N ASP A 493 -34.64 11.75 -8.92
CA ASP A 493 -34.80 11.27 -10.28
C ASP A 493 -34.28 9.83 -10.40
N ARG A 494 -35.21 8.90 -10.62
CA ARG A 494 -34.92 7.47 -10.70
C ARG A 494 -34.04 7.12 -11.89
N ASP A 495 -34.12 7.90 -12.97
CA ASP A 495 -33.40 7.67 -14.22
C ASP A 495 -32.07 8.45 -14.28
N ALA A 496 -31.78 9.27 -13.27
CA ALA A 496 -30.49 9.94 -13.15
C ALA A 496 -29.36 8.91 -13.09
N LYS A 497 -28.31 9.12 -13.89
CA LYS A 497 -27.12 8.27 -13.89
C LYS A 497 -26.33 8.57 -12.62
N THR A 498 -26.05 7.55 -11.82
CA THR A 498 -25.28 7.73 -10.58
C THR A 498 -24.17 6.70 -10.40
N ALA A 499 -23.20 7.05 -9.55
CA ALA A 499 -22.08 6.18 -9.22
C ALA A 499 -21.63 6.35 -7.76
N VAL A 500 -21.13 5.27 -7.17
CA VAL A 500 -20.55 5.28 -5.83
C VAL A 500 -19.02 5.33 -5.90
N LEU A 501 -18.40 6.26 -5.17
CA LEU A 501 -16.95 6.43 -5.09
C LEU A 501 -16.41 5.75 -3.83
N ALA A 502 -15.32 5.01 -3.96
CA ALA A 502 -14.68 4.35 -2.82
C ALA A 502 -13.19 4.06 -3.06
N MET A 503 -12.49 3.62 -2.01
CA MET A 503 -11.08 3.22 -2.12
C MET A 503 -10.89 1.80 -2.67
N SER A 504 -11.94 0.98 -2.66
CA SER A 504 -11.89 -0.41 -3.11
C SER A 504 -13.14 -0.77 -3.92
N ILE A 505 -13.02 -1.75 -4.80
CA ILE A 505 -14.18 -2.25 -5.55
C ILE A 505 -15.19 -2.92 -4.62
N GLU A 506 -14.76 -3.54 -3.51
CA GLU A 506 -15.63 -4.17 -2.52
C GLU A 506 -16.52 -3.14 -1.81
N GLU A 507 -15.96 -1.99 -1.45
CA GLU A 507 -16.70 -0.90 -0.83
C GLU A 507 -17.70 -0.28 -1.83
N CYS A 508 -17.30 -0.08 -3.09
CA CYS A 508 -18.23 0.30 -4.16
C CYS A 508 -19.38 -0.72 -4.30
N ILE A 509 -19.09 -2.03 -4.30
CA ILE A 509 -20.13 -3.07 -4.39
C ILE A 509 -21.11 -2.97 -3.21
N SER A 510 -20.61 -2.79 -1.99
CA SER A 510 -21.47 -2.63 -0.81
C SER A 510 -22.38 -1.41 -0.96
N MET A 511 -21.80 -0.24 -1.28
CA MET A 511 -22.56 1.00 -1.46
C MET A 511 -23.56 0.90 -2.61
N ALA A 512 -23.21 0.24 -3.71
CA ALA A 512 -24.09 0.05 -4.85
C ALA A 512 -25.23 -0.93 -4.57
N ARG A 513 -25.08 -1.86 -3.64
CA ARG A 513 -26.17 -2.74 -3.19
C ARG A 513 -27.16 -2.04 -2.26
N ASP A 514 -26.67 -1.09 -1.47
CA ASP A 514 -27.49 -0.26 -0.59
C ASP A 514 -28.17 0.89 -1.34
N THR A 515 -27.76 1.14 -2.58
CA THR A 515 -28.28 2.18 -3.46
C THR A 515 -28.78 1.57 -4.78
N ALA A 516 -29.32 2.39 -5.67
CA ALA A 516 -29.64 1.98 -7.05
C ALA A 516 -28.59 2.53 -8.03
N ALA A 517 -27.32 2.59 -7.61
CA ALA A 517 -26.24 3.17 -8.41
C ALA A 517 -26.02 2.42 -9.74
N ASP A 518 -25.67 3.16 -10.80
CA ASP A 518 -25.50 2.61 -12.15
C ASP A 518 -24.04 2.30 -12.49
N ALA A 519 -23.08 2.83 -11.73
CA ALA A 519 -21.65 2.60 -11.93
C ALA A 519 -20.85 2.59 -10.62
N LEU A 520 -19.66 2.00 -10.67
CA LEU A 520 -18.72 1.90 -9.55
C LEU A 520 -17.48 2.71 -9.85
N HIS A 521 -17.09 3.62 -8.95
CA HIS A 521 -15.92 4.46 -9.12
C HIS A 521 -14.85 4.17 -8.03
N PRO A 522 -14.17 3.02 -8.08
CA PRO A 522 -13.13 2.69 -7.11
C PRO A 522 -11.82 3.44 -7.41
N TYR A 523 -10.96 3.60 -6.40
CA TYR A 523 -9.55 3.90 -6.63
C TYR A 523 -8.94 2.83 -7.54
N ILE A 524 -8.08 3.23 -8.47
CA ILE A 524 -7.45 2.33 -9.44
C ILE A 524 -6.63 1.21 -8.78
N GLY A 525 -5.99 1.48 -7.65
CA GLY A 525 -5.30 0.48 -6.84
C GLY A 525 -6.25 -0.43 -6.03
N GLY A 526 -7.55 -0.15 -6.01
CA GLY A 526 -8.60 -0.91 -5.32
C GLY A 526 -9.21 -2.06 -6.14
N LEU A 527 -8.68 -2.34 -7.34
CA LEU A 527 -9.21 -3.34 -8.28
C LEU A 527 -8.64 -4.76 -8.06
N VAL A 528 -8.42 -5.15 -6.79
CA VAL A 528 -7.71 -6.40 -6.45
C VAL A 528 -8.51 -7.64 -6.89
N TYR A 529 -9.83 -7.62 -6.74
CA TYR A 529 -10.72 -8.74 -7.09
C TYR A 529 -11.71 -8.37 -8.21
N ALA A 530 -12.24 -9.39 -8.87
CA ALA A 530 -13.24 -9.24 -9.92
C ALA A 530 -14.64 -8.99 -9.33
N LEU A 531 -15.53 -8.39 -10.13
CA LEU A 531 -16.94 -8.20 -9.76
C LEU A 531 -17.66 -9.53 -9.50
N PRO A 532 -18.64 -9.55 -8.58
CA PRO A 532 -19.52 -10.69 -8.41
C PRO A 532 -20.41 -10.87 -9.64
N GLN A 533 -20.92 -12.09 -9.85
CA GLN A 533 -21.61 -12.49 -11.07
C GLN A 533 -22.84 -11.61 -11.39
N ASP A 534 -23.58 -11.20 -10.36
CA ASP A 534 -24.78 -10.35 -10.44
C ASP A 534 -24.50 -8.90 -10.89
N MET A 535 -23.24 -8.46 -10.82
CA MET A 535 -22.82 -7.10 -11.20
C MET A 535 -21.92 -7.09 -12.44
N GLN A 536 -21.74 -8.24 -13.10
CA GLN A 536 -20.96 -8.31 -14.34
C GLN A 536 -21.59 -7.41 -15.41
N GLY A 537 -20.77 -6.57 -16.04
CA GLY A 537 -21.20 -5.60 -17.04
C GLY A 537 -21.56 -4.21 -16.49
N MET A 538 -21.61 -4.04 -15.16
CA MET A 538 -21.71 -2.71 -14.56
C MET A 538 -20.43 -1.90 -14.89
N PRO A 539 -20.54 -0.62 -15.30
CA PRO A 539 -19.38 0.23 -15.53
C PRO A 539 -18.52 0.37 -14.27
N VAL A 540 -17.21 0.15 -14.43
CA VAL A 540 -16.19 0.35 -13.40
C VAL A 540 -15.27 1.46 -13.87
N ARG A 541 -15.49 2.66 -13.34
CA ARG A 541 -14.76 3.87 -13.73
C ARG A 541 -13.73 4.22 -12.68
N ALA A 542 -12.54 3.66 -12.82
CA ALA A 542 -11.52 3.75 -11.80
C ALA A 542 -10.87 5.15 -11.77
N TRP A 543 -10.67 5.73 -10.59
CA TRP A 543 -10.00 7.04 -10.47
C TRP A 543 -8.53 6.89 -10.06
N ASN A 544 -7.68 7.76 -10.62
CA ASN A 544 -6.25 7.78 -10.33
C ASN A 544 -5.85 9.09 -9.62
N GLY A 545 -5.45 8.98 -8.34
CA GLY A 545 -4.99 10.12 -7.53
C GLY A 545 -3.47 10.27 -7.42
N ASP A 546 -2.70 9.37 -8.04
CA ASP A 546 -1.23 9.33 -7.93
C ASP A 546 -0.51 10.11 -9.05
N GLU A 547 -1.26 10.77 -9.92
CA GLU A 547 -0.75 11.54 -11.05
C GLU A 547 -0.41 12.97 -10.62
N PRO A 548 0.60 13.60 -11.26
CA PRO A 548 0.92 15.00 -11.02
C PRO A 548 -0.25 15.94 -11.30
N PHE A 549 -0.21 17.09 -10.64
CA PHE A 549 -1.02 18.25 -10.94
C PHE A 549 -0.14 19.33 -11.59
N PHE A 550 -0.81 20.37 -12.07
CA PHE A 550 -0.21 21.58 -12.60
C PHE A 550 0.89 22.12 -11.68
N ASN A 551 2.13 22.11 -12.20
CA ASN A 551 3.33 22.64 -11.54
C ASN A 551 3.61 22.09 -10.12
N ASP A 552 3.17 20.87 -9.78
CA ASP A 552 3.40 20.31 -8.45
C ASP A 552 4.70 19.49 -8.31
N GLY A 553 5.40 19.25 -9.42
CA GLY A 553 6.69 18.56 -9.47
C GLY A 553 6.66 17.06 -9.13
N ARG A 554 5.48 16.44 -8.95
CA ARG A 554 5.39 15.01 -8.67
C ARG A 554 5.69 14.18 -9.93
N PRO A 555 6.40 13.04 -9.80
CA PRO A 555 6.61 12.15 -10.95
C PRO A 555 5.33 11.38 -11.29
N LEU A 556 5.10 11.11 -12.58
CA LEU A 556 4.07 10.18 -13.00
C LEU A 556 4.45 8.75 -12.59
N LYS A 557 3.67 8.17 -11.66
CA LYS A 557 3.94 6.82 -11.14
C LYS A 557 3.35 5.72 -12.00
N GLU A 558 2.19 5.95 -12.61
CA GLU A 558 1.48 4.94 -13.41
C GLU A 558 1.26 5.44 -14.83
N ALA A 559 2.10 4.95 -15.74
CA ALA A 559 2.14 5.38 -17.13
C ALA A 559 1.29 4.51 -18.07
N HIS A 560 0.88 3.32 -17.64
CA HIS A 560 0.24 2.28 -18.45
C HIS A 560 -1.21 2.05 -18.01
N LEU A 561 -2.06 3.06 -18.17
CA LEU A 561 -3.47 2.97 -17.75
C LEU A 561 -4.27 1.91 -18.52
N GLU A 562 -3.81 1.55 -19.72
CA GLU A 562 -4.35 0.45 -20.51
C GLU A 562 -4.37 -0.89 -19.79
N GLU A 563 -3.46 -1.10 -18.83
CA GLU A 563 -3.36 -2.36 -18.07
C GLU A 563 -4.53 -2.56 -17.10
N TYR A 564 -5.25 -1.49 -16.74
CA TYR A 564 -6.39 -1.63 -15.83
C TYR A 564 -7.63 -2.23 -16.48
N ARG A 565 -7.65 -2.36 -17.81
CA ARG A 565 -8.67 -3.17 -18.51
C ARG A 565 -8.62 -4.64 -18.07
N TYR A 566 -7.41 -5.17 -17.83
CA TYR A 566 -7.26 -6.56 -17.41
C TYR A 566 -7.97 -6.78 -16.06
N TYR A 567 -7.90 -5.78 -15.17
CA TYR A 567 -8.55 -5.74 -13.85
C TYR A 567 -10.02 -5.31 -13.86
N GLY A 568 -10.62 -5.12 -15.04
CA GLY A 568 -12.05 -4.88 -15.19
C GLY A 568 -12.47 -3.40 -15.23
N ALA A 569 -11.53 -2.45 -15.26
CA ALA A 569 -11.86 -1.05 -15.50
C ALA A 569 -12.45 -0.88 -16.91
N THR A 570 -13.65 -0.28 -16.98
CA THR A 570 -14.30 0.11 -18.24
C THR A 570 -13.91 1.53 -18.64
N ASP A 571 -13.63 2.37 -17.63
CA ASP A 571 -13.26 3.76 -17.80
C ASP A 571 -12.20 4.13 -16.75
N ILE A 572 -11.41 5.18 -17.01
CA ILE A 572 -10.43 5.71 -16.06
C ILE A 572 -10.53 7.24 -15.99
N PHE A 573 -10.63 7.76 -14.77
CA PHE A 573 -10.43 9.18 -14.47
C PHE A 573 -8.93 9.43 -14.27
N THR A 574 -8.36 10.30 -15.10
CA THR A 574 -6.92 10.64 -15.10
C THR A 574 -6.72 12.15 -15.09
N ASN A 575 -5.67 12.60 -14.41
CA ASN A 575 -5.22 13.99 -14.42
C ASN A 575 -4.54 14.41 -15.74
N ILE A 576 -4.17 13.43 -16.58
CA ILE A 576 -3.38 13.65 -17.80
C ILE A 576 -4.13 13.09 -19.02
N PRO A 577 -5.41 13.44 -19.23
CA PRO A 577 -6.23 12.85 -20.29
C PRO A 577 -5.61 13.05 -21.67
N GLU A 578 -4.91 14.17 -21.91
CA GLU A 578 -4.25 14.51 -23.18
C GLU A 578 -3.16 13.50 -23.60
N LYS A 579 -2.68 12.66 -22.68
CA LYS A 579 -1.71 11.61 -22.96
C LYS A 579 -2.38 10.31 -23.45
N TYR A 580 -3.64 10.07 -23.09
CA TYR A 580 -4.28 8.75 -23.18
C TYR A 580 -5.46 8.67 -24.16
N VAL A 581 -5.87 9.80 -24.73
CA VAL A 581 -6.95 9.89 -25.74
C VAL A 581 -6.47 9.78 -27.17
#